data_AF-A0A6B0BIW8-F1
#
_entry.id   AF-A0A6B0BIW8-F1
#
_cell.length_a   1.000
_cell.length_b   1.000
_cell.length_c   1.000
_cell.angle_alpha   90.00
_cell.angle_beta   90.00
_cell.angle_gamma   90.00
#
_symmetry.space_group_name_H-M   'P 1'
#
loop_
_entity.id
_entity.type
_entity.pdbx_description
1 polymer ?
#
loop_
_entity_poly.entity_id
_entity_poly.type
_entity_poly.pdbx_seq_one_letter_code
_entity_poly.pdbx_strand_id
1 'polypeptide(L)'
;KYQQLKTQNNVHTFYGYDIKQTSQKKKAQAIAKQLGDKVITYDEMKKEVDATNGILIFVTSFLGLAFLVAAGCIIYIKQMDETEDELSNFRILKRIGFTHTDMLKGLLLKITFNFGLPLLIAILHALFAAIAFMKLMGNISFMPVIIVIVIYTLIYIIFALIAFVHSNKLIKKTI
;
A
#
# COMPACT_ATOMS: atom_id res chain seq x y z
N LYS A 1 -19.67 15.33 24.00
CA LYS A 1 -18.25 15.57 23.64
C LYS A 1 -18.06 16.71 22.61
N TYR A 2 -18.90 16.86 21.58
CA TYR A 2 -18.84 18.01 20.64
C TYR A 2 -19.09 19.38 21.30
N GLN A 3 -19.98 19.44 22.29
CA GLN A 3 -20.29 20.67 23.06
C GLN A 3 -19.14 21.14 23.98
N GLN A 4 -18.17 20.29 24.30
CA GLN A 4 -17.02 20.64 25.15
C GLN A 4 -15.88 21.32 24.38
N LEU A 5 -15.92 21.30 23.04
CA LEU A 5 -14.98 22.02 22.17
C LEU A 5 -15.38 23.49 21.96
N LYS A 6 -16.59 23.89 22.38
CA LYS A 6 -17.11 25.27 22.25
C LYS A 6 -16.57 26.24 23.30
N THR A 7 -15.83 25.77 24.30
CA THR A 7 -15.50 26.54 25.51
C THR A 7 -14.00 26.54 25.84
N GLN A 8 -13.14 26.71 24.84
CA GLN A 8 -11.87 27.39 25.05
C GLN A 8 -11.81 28.61 24.14
N ASN A 9 -11.88 29.78 24.77
CA ASN A 9 -11.88 31.12 24.17
C ASN A 9 -10.52 31.50 23.53
N ASN A 10 -9.72 30.52 23.10
CA ASN A 10 -8.45 30.73 22.43
C ASN A 10 -8.69 30.90 20.92
N VAL A 11 -9.41 31.96 20.56
CA VAL A 11 -9.61 32.33 19.15
C VAL A 11 -8.33 33.00 18.66
N HIS A 12 -7.42 32.20 18.09
CA HIS A 12 -6.25 32.73 17.41
C HIS A 12 -6.70 33.37 16.09
N THR A 13 -6.62 34.70 16.02
CA THR A 13 -6.93 35.45 14.80
C THR A 13 -5.68 35.49 13.93
N PHE A 14 -5.74 34.88 12.76
CA PHE A 14 -4.69 34.91 11.76
C PHE A 14 -5.03 35.93 10.67
N TYR A 15 -4.10 36.83 10.37
CA TYR A 15 -4.23 37.79 9.26
C TYR A 15 -3.36 37.32 8.08
N GLY A 16 -3.99 37.01 6.96
CA GLY A 16 -3.31 36.64 5.72
C GLY A 16 -3.20 37.82 4.77
N TYR A 17 -2.00 38.07 4.24
CA TYR A 17 -1.76 39.11 3.24
C TYR A 17 -1.33 38.48 1.91
N ASP A 18 -2.07 38.76 0.84
CA ASP A 18 -1.73 38.31 -0.51
C ASP A 18 -1.01 39.42 -1.30
N ILE A 19 0.12 39.07 -1.90
CA ILE A 19 0.96 39.99 -2.67
C ILE A 19 0.68 39.76 -4.16
N LYS A 20 -0.15 40.64 -4.73
CA LYS A 20 -0.61 40.56 -6.12
C LYS A 20 0.51 40.63 -7.16
N GLN A 21 1.64 41.27 -6.84
CA GLN A 21 2.76 41.44 -7.78
C GLN A 21 3.90 40.47 -7.47
N THR A 22 4.05 39.44 -8.31
CA THR A 22 5.04 38.36 -8.14
C THR A 22 6.49 38.85 -8.07
N SER A 23 6.83 39.97 -8.73
CA SER A 23 8.17 40.57 -8.67
C SER A 23 8.55 41.08 -7.28
N GLN A 24 7.58 41.40 -6.43
CA GLN A 24 7.81 41.92 -5.09
C GLN A 24 7.85 40.82 -4.01
N LYS A 25 7.47 39.58 -4.32
CA LYS A 25 7.46 38.46 -3.36
C LYS A 25 8.81 38.24 -2.67
N LYS A 26 9.91 38.30 -3.42
CA LYS A 26 11.28 38.16 -2.85
C LYS A 26 11.61 39.27 -1.85
N LYS A 27 11.22 40.52 -2.12
CA LYS A 27 11.44 41.66 -1.22
C LYS A 27 10.58 41.53 0.04
N ALA A 28 9.31 41.16 -0.12
CA ALA A 28 8.41 40.95 1.01
C ALA A 28 8.84 39.78 1.91
N GLN A 29 9.36 38.70 1.36
CA GLN A 29 9.96 37.61 2.14
C GLN A 29 11.20 38.06 2.92
N ALA A 30 12.05 38.89 2.31
CA ALA A 30 13.21 39.44 3.01
C ALA A 30 12.79 40.32 4.21
N ILE A 31 11.74 41.11 4.06
CA ILE A 31 11.16 41.93 5.14
C ILE A 31 10.49 41.04 6.20
N ALA A 32 9.74 40.01 5.78
CA ALA A 32 9.11 39.07 6.70
C ALA A 32 10.13 38.35 7.60
N LYS A 33 11.27 37.95 7.05
CA LYS A 33 12.37 37.36 7.83
C LYS A 33 12.96 38.29 8.89
N GLN A 34 12.91 39.62 8.68
CA GLN A 34 13.36 40.60 9.67
C GLN A 34 12.36 40.79 10.82
N LEU A 35 11.09 40.43 10.62
CA LEU A 35 10.03 40.51 11.64
C LEU A 35 10.02 39.29 12.59
N GLY A 36 10.89 38.30 12.35
CA GLY A 36 11.04 37.11 13.17
C GLY A 36 9.76 36.26 13.26
N ASP A 37 9.52 35.63 14.40
CA ASP A 37 8.41 34.68 14.62
C ASP A 37 7.00 35.31 14.55
N LYS A 38 6.89 36.63 14.34
CA LYS A 38 5.61 37.32 14.22
C LYS A 38 4.95 37.15 12.85
N VAL A 39 5.70 36.74 11.83
CA VAL A 39 5.20 36.58 10.45
C VAL A 39 5.70 35.26 9.88
N ILE A 40 4.78 34.40 9.47
CA ILE A 40 5.10 33.15 8.75
C ILE A 40 4.82 33.39 7.27
N THR A 41 5.81 33.20 6.43
CA THR A 41 5.60 33.27 4.98
C THR A 41 4.99 31.96 4.45
N TYR A 42 4.23 32.04 3.36
CA TYR A 42 3.69 30.85 2.70
C TYR A 42 4.79 29.84 2.34
N ASP A 43 5.96 30.31 1.89
CA ASP A 43 7.08 29.44 1.51
C ASP A 43 7.68 28.70 2.71
N GLU A 44 7.77 29.35 3.87
CA GLU A 44 8.23 28.71 5.11
C GLU A 44 7.22 27.67 5.60
N MET A 45 5.94 28.03 5.65
CA MET A 45 4.87 27.10 6.01
C MET A 45 4.80 25.92 5.04
N LYS A 46 4.90 26.18 3.73
CA LYS A 46 4.90 25.13 2.70
C LYS A 46 6.12 24.23 2.85
N LYS A 47 7.31 24.77 3.11
CA LYS A 47 8.52 23.99 3.32
C LYS A 47 8.40 23.06 4.53
N GLU A 48 7.81 23.53 5.63
CA GLU A 48 7.60 22.73 6.83
C GLU A 48 6.56 21.61 6.61
N VAL A 49 5.44 21.94 5.96
CA VAL A 49 4.41 20.96 5.58
C VAL A 49 4.96 19.94 4.61
N ASP A 50 5.68 20.35 3.57
CA ASP A 50 6.27 19.45 2.58
C ASP A 50 7.35 18.55 3.21
N ALA A 51 8.16 19.07 4.14
CA ALA A 51 9.14 18.27 4.87
C ALA A 51 8.48 17.18 5.73
N THR A 52 7.44 17.56 6.48
CA THR A 52 6.69 16.62 7.33
C THR A 52 5.96 15.58 6.50
N ASN A 53 5.26 15.99 5.44
CA ASN A 53 4.57 15.10 4.52
C ASN A 53 5.56 14.17 3.80
N GLY A 54 6.73 14.67 3.41
CA GLY A 54 7.78 13.88 2.77
C GLY A 54 8.25 12.73 3.65
N ILE A 55 8.51 13.01 4.93
CA ILE A 55 8.88 11.97 5.91
C ILE A 55 7.73 10.97 6.09
N LEU A 56 6.49 11.46 6.22
CA LEU A 56 5.33 10.59 6.43
C LEU A 56 5.09 9.66 5.24
N ILE A 57 5.13 10.20 4.01
CA ILE A 57 4.99 9.42 2.77
C ILE A 57 6.13 8.40 2.66
N PHE A 58 7.37 8.78 2.97
CA PHE A 58 8.51 7.88 2.93
C PHE A 58 8.35 6.71 3.90
N VAL A 59 8.09 6.99 5.18
CA VAL A 59 7.97 5.96 6.22
C VAL A 59 6.78 5.04 5.94
N THR A 60 5.62 5.60 5.61
CA THR A 60 4.41 4.80 5.34
C THR A 60 4.53 3.96 4.08
N SER A 61 5.11 4.50 3.00
CA SER A 61 5.30 3.74 1.75
C SER A 61 6.34 2.64 1.93
N PHE A 62 7.45 2.92 2.61
CA PHE A 62 8.49 1.93 2.87
C PHE A 62 7.96 0.80 3.75
N LEU A 63 7.27 1.13 4.85
CA LEU A 63 6.70 0.14 5.74
C LEU A 63 5.59 -0.68 5.04
N GLY A 64 4.76 -0.03 4.22
CA GLY A 64 3.75 -0.71 3.41
C GLY A 64 4.37 -1.71 2.42
N LEU A 65 5.43 -1.31 1.71
CA LEU A 65 6.15 -2.20 0.80
C LEU A 65 6.83 -3.35 1.56
N ALA A 66 7.44 -3.08 2.70
CA ALA A 66 8.10 -4.10 3.52
C ALA A 66 7.09 -5.16 4.01
N PHE A 67 5.91 -4.74 4.51
CA PHE A 67 4.87 -5.66 4.92
C PHE A 67 4.25 -6.43 3.74
N LEU A 68 4.10 -5.79 2.59
CA LEU A 68 3.66 -6.47 1.37
C LEU A 68 4.62 -7.59 0.97
N VAL A 69 5.93 -7.31 0.94
CA VAL A 69 6.95 -8.32 0.65
C VAL A 69 6.95 -9.41 1.72
N ALA A 70 6.88 -9.06 3.00
CA ALA A 70 6.84 -10.02 4.09
C ALA A 70 5.62 -10.95 3.99
N ALA A 71 4.43 -10.42 3.73
CA ALA A 71 3.22 -11.20 3.53
C ALA A 71 3.35 -12.13 2.31
N GLY A 72 3.89 -11.64 1.20
CA GLY A 72 4.19 -12.46 0.01
C GLY A 72 5.14 -13.60 0.32
N CYS A 73 6.23 -13.34 1.06
CA CYS A 73 7.17 -14.37 1.51
C CYS A 73 6.51 -15.41 2.42
N ILE A 74 5.67 -14.99 3.37
CA ILE A 74 4.97 -15.91 4.27
C ILE A 74 4.07 -16.88 3.48
N ILE A 75 3.27 -16.36 2.54
CA ILE A 75 2.40 -17.20 1.71
C ILE A 75 3.22 -18.12 0.80
N TYR A 76 4.32 -17.61 0.23
CA TYR A 76 5.23 -18.41 -0.59
C TYR A 76 5.84 -19.58 0.18
N ILE A 77 6.38 -19.35 1.37
CA ILE A 77 6.98 -20.41 2.21
C ILE A 77 5.90 -21.44 2.57
N LYS A 78 4.72 -20.98 3.01
CA LYS A 78 3.61 -21.88 3.31
C LYS A 78 3.22 -22.75 2.10
N GLN A 79 3.17 -22.16 0.91
CA GLN A 79 2.84 -22.91 -0.31
C GLN A 79 3.93 -23.93 -0.68
N MET A 80 5.19 -23.60 -0.44
CA MET A 80 6.33 -24.49 -0.65
C MET A 80 6.23 -25.69 0.28
N ASP A 81 6.07 -25.46 1.58
CA ASP A 81 5.93 -26.50 2.60
C ASP A 81 4.75 -27.44 2.29
N GLU A 82 3.58 -26.87 1.99
CA GLU A 82 2.39 -27.65 1.61
C GLU A 82 2.61 -28.46 0.32
N THR A 83 3.38 -27.95 -0.64
CA THR A 83 3.68 -28.69 -1.87
C THR A 83 4.59 -29.88 -1.57
N GLU A 84 5.60 -29.69 -0.72
CA GLU A 84 6.53 -30.74 -0.32
C GLU A 84 5.81 -31.89 0.40
N ASP A 85 4.91 -31.57 1.33
CA ASP A 85 4.10 -32.57 2.04
C ASP A 85 3.18 -33.36 1.08
N GLU A 86 2.65 -32.70 0.05
CA GLU A 86 1.75 -33.31 -0.94
C GLU A 86 2.47 -34.15 -2.02
N LEU A 87 3.81 -34.13 -2.08
CA LEU A 87 4.58 -34.90 -3.07
C LEU A 87 4.29 -36.40 -3.03
N SER A 88 4.06 -36.95 -1.84
CA SER A 88 3.68 -38.35 -1.65
C SER A 88 2.33 -38.67 -2.32
N ASN A 89 1.35 -37.77 -2.16
CA ASN A 89 0.04 -37.87 -2.78
C ASN A 89 0.14 -37.77 -4.31
N PHE A 90 0.94 -36.83 -4.84
CA PHE A 90 1.17 -36.71 -6.28
C PHE A 90 1.74 -38.00 -6.90
N ARG A 91 2.63 -38.71 -6.21
CA ARG A 91 3.12 -40.04 -6.65
C ARG A 91 2.01 -41.08 -6.68
N ILE A 92 1.10 -41.07 -5.71
CA ILE A 92 -0.05 -41.99 -5.68
C ILE A 92 -0.99 -41.68 -6.85
N LEU A 93 -1.34 -40.42 -7.08
CA LEU A 93 -2.18 -40.02 -8.22
C LEU A 93 -1.56 -40.47 -9.55
N LYS A 94 -0.23 -40.33 -9.71
CA LYS A 94 0.46 -40.85 -10.91
C LYS A 94 0.28 -42.35 -11.07
N ARG A 95 0.42 -43.14 -9.99
CA ARG A 95 0.27 -44.60 -10.03
C ARG A 95 -1.15 -45.04 -10.41
N ILE A 96 -2.16 -44.24 -10.09
CA ILE A 96 -3.56 -44.48 -10.43
C ILE A 96 -3.91 -43.98 -11.85
N GLY A 97 -2.94 -43.39 -12.57
CA GLY A 97 -3.06 -43.04 -13.99
C GLY A 97 -3.28 -41.55 -14.28
N PHE A 98 -3.22 -40.67 -13.28
CA PHE A 98 -3.32 -39.23 -13.54
C PHE A 98 -2.13 -38.71 -14.35
N THR A 99 -2.42 -37.83 -15.31
CA THR A 99 -1.38 -37.18 -16.10
C THR A 99 -0.81 -35.97 -15.34
N HIS A 100 0.39 -35.53 -15.75
CA HIS A 100 1.00 -34.32 -15.21
C HIS A 100 0.10 -33.08 -15.41
N THR A 101 -0.61 -33.02 -16.52
CA THR A 101 -1.54 -31.93 -16.85
C THR A 101 -2.73 -31.89 -15.88
N ASP A 102 -3.22 -33.04 -15.44
CA ASP A 102 -4.33 -33.12 -14.47
C ASP A 102 -3.87 -32.63 -13.09
N MET A 103 -2.66 -33.02 -12.66
CA MET A 103 -2.05 -32.55 -11.41
C MET A 103 -1.78 -31.04 -11.45
N LEU A 104 -1.32 -30.51 -12.59
CA LEU A 104 -1.10 -29.07 -12.78
C LEU A 104 -2.37 -28.23 -12.62
N LYS A 105 -3.52 -28.71 -13.12
CA LYS A 105 -4.80 -27.99 -12.97
C LYS A 105 -5.18 -27.86 -11.49
N GLY A 106 -5.04 -28.95 -10.73
CA GLY A 106 -5.28 -28.95 -9.29
C GLY A 106 -4.33 -28.01 -8.55
N LEU A 107 -3.04 -28.06 -8.87
CA LEU A 107 -2.03 -27.16 -8.30
C LEU A 107 -2.35 -25.69 -8.59
N LEU A 108 -2.70 -25.36 -9.83
CA LEU A 108 -3.01 -23.98 -10.23
C LEU A 108 -4.25 -23.45 -9.51
N LEU A 109 -5.29 -24.27 -9.33
CA LEU A 109 -6.46 -23.90 -8.55
C LEU A 109 -6.10 -23.65 -7.08
N LYS A 110 -5.29 -24.53 -6.47
CA LYS A 110 -4.85 -24.39 -5.09
C LYS A 110 -4.04 -23.10 -4.87
N ILE A 111 -3.06 -22.84 -5.73
CA ILE A 111 -2.23 -21.63 -5.66
C ILE A 111 -3.10 -20.38 -5.88
N THR A 112 -3.99 -20.39 -6.87
CA THR A 112 -4.89 -19.26 -7.14
C THR A 112 -5.80 -18.98 -5.94
N PHE A 113 -6.29 -20.01 -5.26
CA PHE A 113 -7.11 -19.83 -4.05
C PHE A 113 -6.27 -19.29 -2.87
N ASN A 114 -5.10 -19.87 -2.62
CA ASN A 114 -4.23 -19.51 -1.50
C ASN A 114 -3.69 -18.08 -1.61
N PHE A 115 -3.35 -17.62 -2.82
CA PHE A 115 -2.93 -16.23 -3.06
C PHE A 115 -4.09 -15.27 -3.35
N GLY A 116 -5.13 -15.74 -4.02
CA GLY A 116 -6.25 -14.92 -4.48
C GLY A 116 -7.19 -14.51 -3.35
N LEU A 117 -7.46 -15.39 -2.37
CA LEU A 117 -8.35 -15.07 -1.26
C LEU A 117 -7.79 -13.94 -0.36
N PRO A 118 -6.51 -13.98 0.09
CA PRO A 118 -5.91 -12.86 0.81
C PRO A 118 -5.86 -11.56 -0.02
N LEU A 119 -5.52 -11.65 -1.31
CA LEU A 119 -5.49 -10.51 -2.22
C LEU A 119 -6.86 -9.83 -2.32
N LEU A 120 -7.93 -10.61 -2.50
CA LEU A 120 -9.30 -10.10 -2.60
C LEU A 120 -9.72 -9.40 -1.31
N ILE A 121 -9.48 -10.02 -0.15
CA ILE A 121 -9.78 -9.42 1.17
C ILE A 121 -9.01 -8.10 1.34
N ALA A 122 -7.74 -8.07 0.98
CA ALA A 122 -6.90 -6.87 1.08
C ALA A 122 -7.44 -5.73 0.19
N ILE A 123 -7.83 -6.02 -1.06
CA ILE A 123 -8.41 -5.03 -1.98
C ILE A 123 -9.73 -4.49 -1.41
N LEU A 124 -10.61 -5.36 -0.91
CA LEU A 124 -11.87 -4.93 -0.31
C LEU A 124 -11.64 -4.04 0.91
N HIS A 125 -10.69 -4.41 1.78
CA HIS A 125 -10.32 -3.60 2.95
C HIS A 125 -9.77 -2.23 2.54
N ALA A 126 -8.86 -2.19 1.56
CA ALA A 126 -8.28 -0.95 1.05
C ALA A 126 -9.32 -0.02 0.42
N LEU A 127 -10.24 -0.57 -0.37
CA LEU A 127 -11.34 0.21 -0.97
C LEU A 127 -12.27 0.78 0.09
N PHE A 128 -12.66 -0.03 1.08
CA PHE A 128 -13.51 0.43 2.18
C PHE A 128 -12.84 1.58 2.96
N ALA A 129 -11.56 1.42 3.31
CA ALA A 129 -10.80 2.44 4.02
C ALA A 129 -10.66 3.73 3.18
N ALA A 130 -10.36 3.61 1.88
CA ALA A 130 -10.26 4.73 0.97
C ALA A 130 -11.56 5.53 0.85
N ILE A 131 -12.69 4.85 0.65
CA ILE A 131 -14.01 5.49 0.53
C ILE A 131 -14.36 6.23 1.84
N ALA A 132 -14.13 5.59 3.00
CA ALA A 132 -14.38 6.21 4.30
C ALA A 132 -13.51 7.46 4.50
N PHE A 133 -12.22 7.38 4.18
CA PHE A 133 -11.28 8.48 4.31
C PHE A 133 -11.62 9.65 3.37
N MET A 134 -11.94 9.37 2.10
CA MET A 134 -12.33 10.39 1.12
C MET A 134 -13.62 11.12 1.51
N LYS A 135 -14.57 10.41 2.13
CA LYS A 135 -15.79 11.01 2.67
C LYS A 135 -15.49 12.01 3.80
N LEU A 136 -14.48 11.73 4.63
CA LEU A 136 -14.05 12.63 5.71
C LEU A 136 -13.30 13.86 5.19
N MET A 137 -12.51 13.71 4.12
CA MET A 137 -11.68 14.78 3.56
C MET A 137 -12.40 15.66 2.51
N GLY A 138 -13.62 15.32 2.11
CA GLY A 138 -14.39 16.11 1.14
C GLY A 138 -14.07 15.80 -0.33
N ASN A 139 -14.14 14.52 -0.72
CA ASN A 139 -14.01 14.00 -2.09
C ASN A 139 -12.68 14.36 -2.78
N ILE A 140 -11.62 13.67 -2.35
CA ILE A 140 -10.32 13.65 -3.01
C ILE A 140 -10.35 12.66 -4.20
N SER A 141 -9.41 12.79 -5.15
CA SER A 141 -9.25 11.90 -6.30
C SER A 141 -8.93 10.44 -5.91
N PHE A 142 -9.52 9.47 -6.62
CA PHE A 142 -9.26 8.03 -6.47
C PHE A 142 -7.93 7.55 -7.09
N MET A 143 -7.26 8.38 -7.88
CA MET A 143 -6.06 8.00 -8.62
C MET A 143 -4.96 7.35 -7.74
N PRO A 144 -4.61 7.89 -6.54
CA PRO A 144 -3.56 7.29 -5.71
C PRO A 144 -3.92 5.89 -5.21
N VAL A 145 -5.20 5.65 -4.90
CA VAL A 145 -5.69 4.36 -4.41
C VAL A 145 -5.56 3.28 -5.49
N ILE A 146 -5.93 3.62 -6.73
CA ILE A 146 -5.82 2.71 -7.87
C ILE A 146 -4.37 2.33 -8.11
N ILE A 147 -3.44 3.29 -8.08
CA ILE A 147 -2.00 3.03 -8.27
C ILE A 147 -1.49 2.03 -7.24
N VAL A 148 -1.83 2.20 -5.96
CA VAL A 148 -1.41 1.29 -4.89
C VAL A 148 -2.00 -0.10 -5.09
N ILE A 149 -3.29 -0.22 -5.44
CA ILE A 149 -3.93 -1.53 -5.70
C ILE A 149 -3.25 -2.25 -6.87
N VAL A 150 -2.88 -1.53 -7.94
CA VAL A 150 -2.19 -2.10 -9.10
C VAL A 150 -0.80 -2.63 -8.69
N ILE A 151 0.00 -1.82 -8.01
CA ILE A 151 1.34 -2.23 -7.54
C ILE A 151 1.24 -3.43 -6.59
N TYR A 152 0.30 -3.39 -5.65
CA TYR A 152 0.05 -4.47 -4.70
C TYR A 152 -0.31 -5.78 -5.42
N THR A 153 -1.23 -5.71 -6.39
CA THR A 153 -1.67 -6.86 -7.18
C THR A 153 -0.52 -7.44 -8.01
N LEU A 154 0.30 -6.60 -8.64
CA LEU A 154 1.45 -7.03 -9.42
C LEU A 154 2.46 -7.81 -8.56
N ILE A 155 2.78 -7.30 -7.37
CA ILE A 155 3.70 -7.97 -6.45
C ILE A 155 3.13 -9.33 -6.02
N TYR A 156 1.84 -9.40 -5.69
CA TYR A 156 1.17 -10.67 -5.37
C TYR A 156 1.22 -11.68 -6.51
N ILE A 157 1.00 -11.23 -7.75
CA ILE A 157 1.09 -12.09 -8.94
C ILE A 157 2.51 -12.62 -9.11
N ILE A 158 3.55 -11.80 -8.88
CA ILE A 158 4.95 -12.24 -8.95
C ILE A 158 5.20 -13.37 -7.95
N PHE A 159 4.77 -13.23 -6.69
CA PHE A 159 4.93 -14.29 -5.69
C PHE A 159 4.15 -15.56 -6.07
N ALA A 160 2.92 -15.43 -6.57
CA ALA A 160 2.12 -16.57 -7.01
C ALA A 160 2.78 -17.31 -8.20
N LEU A 161 3.38 -16.59 -9.14
CA LEU A 161 4.13 -17.18 -10.26
C LEU A 161 5.38 -17.90 -9.78
N ILE A 162 6.14 -17.30 -8.86
CA ILE A 162 7.32 -17.95 -8.27
C ILE A 162 6.91 -19.25 -7.56
N ALA A 163 5.85 -19.21 -6.75
CA ALA A 163 5.30 -20.39 -6.09
C ALA A 163 4.90 -21.47 -7.10
N PHE A 164 4.18 -21.11 -8.16
CA PHE A 164 3.76 -22.04 -9.21
C PHE A 164 4.94 -22.70 -9.92
N VAL A 165 5.94 -21.92 -10.32
CA VAL A 165 7.14 -22.42 -10.99
C VAL A 165 7.89 -23.39 -10.08
N HIS A 166 8.03 -23.03 -8.80
CA HIS A 166 8.67 -23.88 -7.80
C HIS A 166 7.93 -25.22 -7.65
N SER A 167 6.63 -25.18 -7.37
CA SER A 167 5.82 -26.37 -7.15
C SER A 167 5.78 -27.29 -8.38
N ASN A 168 5.63 -26.73 -9.58
CA ASN A 168 5.68 -27.50 -10.83
C ASN A 168 7.03 -28.20 -11.03
N LYS A 169 8.15 -27.52 -10.72
CA LYS A 169 9.48 -28.12 -10.82
C LYS A 169 9.66 -29.27 -9.83
N LEU A 170 9.18 -29.12 -8.59
CA LEU A 170 9.24 -30.19 -7.58
C LEU A 170 8.43 -31.42 -8.00
N ILE A 171 7.20 -31.20 -8.48
CA ILE A 171 6.32 -32.27 -8.96
C ILE A 171 6.98 -33.04 -10.12
N LYS A 172 7.51 -32.34 -11.14
CA LYS A 172 8.22 -32.97 -12.26
C LYS A 172 9.46 -33.78 -11.86
N LYS A 173 10.16 -33.39 -10.80
CA LYS A 173 11.35 -34.12 -10.32
C LYS A 173 10.98 -35.40 -9.56
N THR A 174 9.78 -35.43 -9.00
CA THR A 174 9.35 -36.43 -8.01
C THR A 174 8.61 -37.61 -8.63
N ILE A 175 8.07 -37.42 -9.82
CA ILE A 175 7.23 -38.35 -10.58
C ILE A 175 7.97 -38.78 -11.84
#